data_AF-A0A5C6B7X8-F1
#
_entry.id   AF-A0A5C6B7X8-F1
#
_cell.length_a   1.000
_cell.length_b   1.000
_cell.length_c   1.000
_cell.angle_alpha   90.00
_cell.angle_beta   90.00
_cell.angle_gamma   90.00
#
_symmetry.space_group_name_H-M   'P 1'
#
loop_
_entity.id
_entity.type
_entity.pdbx_description
1 polymer ?
#
loop_
_entity_poly.entity_id
_entity_poly.type
_entity_poly.pdbx_seq_one_letter_code
_entity_poly.pdbx_strand_id
1 'polypeptide(L)'
;MNLDNLAESYRVLRKLVVDEATRPTIDDAERHRQNQGLLKSSVASICDAADLGRYGYCKPNSDTTKYADRVWRQLWTRIRFAGIRSQIATNEIREIGSYFDNYQNFISPDWDLETRGYTLVSGGRIVHDFLNRESVFAGKQTIGNLPKLKRTVNLARKFEGAIRSGQAPIDFILGGYRPEQVWEIHHRLIKDIGYGGLLTALHFMMDIGLPVIKPDIVVTKLMVHWGWLQSRFADVPDDLSEADIRGEGRYGGRYRYDKPFMYRRVIDLAREIVARVSPETLKADIGWVTSNPLREFDLFIVKFGQQPEKEFGIERTLFDASGERPQCQNRPPDVNLD
;
A
#
# COMPACT_ATOMS: atom_id res chain seq x y z
N MET A 1 7.54 9.82 24.45
CA MET A 1 7.36 8.36 24.61
C MET A 1 8.62 7.70 24.04
N ASN A 2 9.24 6.75 24.75
CA ASN A 2 10.39 6.04 24.19
C ASN A 2 9.91 5.01 23.14
N LEU A 3 10.82 4.49 22.32
CA LEU A 3 10.48 3.53 21.25
C LEU A 3 9.92 2.21 21.80
N ASP A 4 10.31 1.81 23.00
CA ASP A 4 9.87 0.55 23.60
C ASP A 4 8.39 0.62 24.02
N ASN A 5 7.94 1.78 24.52
CA ASN A 5 6.52 2.03 24.81
C ASN A 5 5.67 2.07 23.53
N LEU A 6 6.22 2.60 22.43
CA LEU A 6 5.53 2.60 21.12
C LEU A 6 5.43 1.17 20.55
N ALA A 7 6.49 0.38 20.71
CA ALA A 7 6.52 -1.04 20.37
C ALA A 7 5.49 -1.84 21.18
N GLU A 8 5.38 -1.60 22.48
CA GLU A 8 4.35 -2.22 23.32
C GLU A 8 2.95 -1.79 22.90
N SER A 9 2.74 -0.50 22.60
CA SER A 9 1.45 0.00 22.11
C SER A 9 1.02 -0.70 20.82
N TYR A 10 1.95 -0.95 19.90
CA TYR A 10 1.68 -1.75 18.70
C TYR A 10 1.32 -3.20 19.02
N ARG A 11 1.99 -3.84 19.97
CA ARG A 11 1.65 -5.21 20.42
C ARG A 11 0.24 -5.31 20.99
N VAL A 12 -0.14 -4.35 21.85
CA VAL A 12 -1.50 -4.24 22.41
C VAL A 12 -2.52 -4.08 21.29
N LEU A 13 -2.24 -3.21 20.31
CA LEU A 13 -3.10 -3.02 19.16
C LEU A 13 -3.31 -4.32 18.36
N ARG A 14 -2.25 -5.10 18.11
CA ARG A 14 -2.38 -6.39 17.40
C ARG A 14 -3.35 -7.33 18.10
N LYS A 15 -3.26 -7.43 19.44
CA LYS A 15 -4.16 -8.24 20.26
C LYS A 15 -5.60 -7.76 20.14
N LEU A 16 -5.84 -6.45 20.30
CA LEU A 16 -7.17 -5.87 20.20
C LEU A 16 -7.82 -6.13 18.84
N VAL A 17 -7.07 -6.02 17.73
CA VAL A 17 -7.61 -6.35 16.40
C VAL A 17 -8.03 -7.82 16.34
N VAL A 18 -7.22 -8.74 16.87
CA VAL A 18 -7.52 -10.18 16.83
C VAL A 18 -8.67 -10.54 17.78
N ASP A 19 -8.72 -9.98 18.98
CA ASP A 19 -9.65 -10.40 20.03
C ASP A 19 -10.98 -9.63 20.01
N GLU A 20 -10.95 -8.37 19.58
CA GLU A 20 -12.12 -7.49 19.64
C GLU A 20 -12.65 -7.13 18.25
N ALA A 21 -11.78 -6.80 17.28
CA ALA A 21 -12.27 -6.43 15.95
C ALA A 21 -12.91 -7.62 15.21
N THR A 22 -12.47 -8.86 15.51
CA THR A 22 -13.04 -10.08 14.92
C THR A 22 -14.27 -10.63 15.67
N ARG A 23 -14.62 -10.06 16.83
CA ARG A 23 -15.69 -10.56 17.68
C ARG A 23 -17.06 -10.28 17.03
N PRO A 24 -17.91 -11.29 16.79
CA PRO A 24 -19.24 -11.08 16.22
C PRO A 24 -20.13 -10.24 17.16
N THR A 25 -21.17 -9.60 16.61
CA THR A 25 -22.11 -8.79 17.42
C THR A 25 -22.88 -9.64 18.43
N ILE A 26 -23.25 -10.87 18.04
CA ILE A 26 -23.88 -11.87 18.90
C ILE A 26 -22.77 -12.77 19.44
N ASP A 27 -22.82 -13.11 20.73
CA ASP A 27 -21.84 -13.99 21.35
C ASP A 27 -21.86 -15.37 20.71
N ASP A 28 -20.88 -15.62 19.85
CA ASP A 28 -20.70 -16.84 19.06
C ASP A 28 -19.21 -17.15 19.00
N ALA A 29 -18.77 -18.02 19.90
CA ALA A 29 -17.37 -18.39 20.03
C ALA A 29 -16.82 -19.11 18.80
N GLU A 30 -17.66 -19.84 18.06
CA GLU A 30 -17.23 -20.55 16.85
C GLU A 30 -17.02 -19.57 15.70
N ARG A 31 -17.97 -18.66 15.49
CA ARG A 31 -17.82 -17.58 14.50
C ARG A 31 -16.65 -16.67 14.83
N HIS A 32 -16.40 -16.37 16.10
CA HIS A 32 -15.22 -15.61 16.52
C HIS A 32 -13.91 -16.31 16.09
N ARG A 33 -13.78 -17.63 16.36
CA ARG A 33 -12.61 -18.41 15.91
C ARG A 33 -12.47 -18.42 14.38
N GLN A 34 -13.58 -18.54 13.66
CA GLN A 34 -13.58 -18.50 12.19
C GLN A 34 -13.10 -17.14 11.67
N ASN A 35 -13.58 -16.05 12.27
CA ASN A 35 -13.16 -14.70 11.93
C ASN A 35 -11.66 -14.47 12.20
N GLN A 36 -11.13 -14.97 13.33
CA GLN A 36 -9.69 -14.94 13.61
C GLN A 36 -8.87 -15.74 12.57
N GLY A 37 -9.40 -16.89 12.13
CA GLY A 37 -8.81 -17.68 11.05
C GLY A 37 -8.78 -16.95 9.70
N LEU A 38 -9.86 -16.25 9.35
CA LEU A 38 -9.93 -15.38 8.16
C LEU A 38 -8.90 -14.26 8.25
N LEU A 39 -8.84 -13.54 9.37
CA LEU A 39 -7.86 -12.48 9.58
C LEU A 39 -6.43 -12.99 9.40
N LYS A 40 -6.08 -14.09 10.08
CA LYS A 40 -4.75 -14.71 10.00
C LYS A 40 -4.38 -15.08 8.58
N SER A 41 -5.26 -15.79 7.87
CA SER A 41 -4.99 -16.27 6.52
C SER A 41 -4.85 -15.12 5.52
N SER A 42 -5.71 -14.10 5.60
CA SER A 42 -5.64 -12.91 4.75
C SER A 42 -4.39 -12.08 5.01
N VAL A 43 -4.05 -11.81 6.28
CA VAL A 43 -2.84 -11.06 6.65
C VAL A 43 -1.57 -11.79 6.23
N ALA A 44 -1.48 -13.10 6.51
CA ALA A 44 -0.33 -13.92 6.10
C ALA A 44 -0.17 -13.93 4.57
N SER A 45 -1.26 -14.15 3.82
CA SER A 45 -1.24 -14.16 2.35
C SER A 45 -0.74 -12.84 1.76
N ILE A 46 -1.19 -11.70 2.30
CA ILE A 46 -0.76 -10.37 1.85
C ILE A 46 0.71 -10.12 2.17
N CYS A 47 1.15 -10.48 3.39
CA CYS A 47 2.54 -10.29 3.81
C CYS A 47 3.49 -11.19 3.01
N ASP A 48 3.13 -12.45 2.78
CA ASP A 48 3.91 -13.38 1.97
C ASP A 48 3.97 -12.98 0.49
N ALA A 49 2.96 -12.25 0.00
CA ALA A 49 2.97 -11.67 -1.34
C ALA A 49 3.91 -10.46 -1.46
N ALA A 50 4.13 -9.73 -0.36
CA ALA A 50 5.06 -8.62 -0.25
C ALA A 50 6.48 -9.11 0.07
N ASP A 51 7.05 -9.89 -0.84
CA ASP A 51 8.40 -10.45 -0.74
C ASP A 51 9.21 -10.15 -2.00
N LEU A 52 10.32 -9.41 -1.84
CA LEU A 52 11.26 -9.07 -2.91
C LEU A 52 11.82 -10.31 -3.64
N GLY A 53 11.95 -11.44 -2.93
CA GLY A 53 12.38 -12.71 -3.50
C GLY A 53 11.41 -13.27 -4.55
N ARG A 54 10.14 -12.84 -4.56
CA ARG A 54 9.17 -13.17 -5.62
C ARG A 54 9.42 -12.40 -6.92
N TYR A 55 10.20 -11.32 -6.86
CA TYR A 55 10.53 -10.43 -7.97
C TYR A 55 11.98 -10.58 -8.46
N GLY A 56 12.71 -11.58 -7.95
CA GLY A 56 14.05 -11.93 -8.43
C GLY A 56 15.19 -11.30 -7.63
N TYR A 57 14.89 -10.59 -6.54
CA TYR A 57 15.92 -10.09 -5.63
C TYR A 57 16.73 -11.25 -5.05
N CYS A 58 18.07 -11.12 -5.07
CA CYS A 58 19.04 -12.16 -4.69
C CYS A 58 18.97 -13.46 -5.51
N LYS A 59 18.39 -13.46 -6.72
CA LYS A 59 18.30 -14.63 -7.61
C LYS A 59 18.86 -14.36 -9.01
N PRO A 60 20.16 -14.10 -9.15
CA PRO A 60 20.77 -13.61 -10.41
C PRO A 60 20.69 -14.59 -11.60
N ASN A 61 20.46 -15.89 -11.37
CA ASN A 61 20.45 -16.93 -12.43
C ASN A 61 19.07 -17.60 -12.62
N SER A 62 17.99 -16.87 -12.36
CA SER A 62 16.64 -17.42 -12.38
C SER A 62 15.83 -16.90 -13.58
N ASP A 63 14.68 -17.52 -13.85
CA ASP A 63 13.79 -17.24 -14.99
C ASP A 63 13.40 -15.74 -15.08
N THR A 64 14.19 -14.97 -15.83
CA THR A 64 14.08 -13.52 -15.97
C THR A 64 12.71 -13.11 -16.50
N THR A 65 12.13 -13.89 -17.41
CA THR A 65 10.81 -13.63 -18.00
C THR A 65 9.73 -13.66 -16.92
N LYS A 66 9.71 -14.71 -16.09
CA LYS A 66 8.74 -14.83 -15.00
C LYS A 66 8.83 -13.68 -14.00
N TYR A 67 10.02 -13.18 -13.68
CA TYR A 67 10.15 -12.01 -12.82
C TYR A 67 9.77 -10.72 -13.53
N ALA A 68 10.07 -10.60 -14.82
CA ALA A 68 9.64 -9.46 -15.63
C ALA A 68 8.11 -9.32 -15.61
N ASP A 69 7.40 -10.42 -15.84
CA ASP A 69 5.93 -10.46 -15.81
C ASP A 69 5.37 -10.04 -14.45
N ARG A 70 5.98 -10.51 -13.35
CA ARG A 70 5.55 -10.16 -11.98
C ARG A 70 5.79 -8.70 -11.65
N VAL A 71 6.99 -8.18 -11.93
CA VAL A 71 7.33 -6.77 -11.70
C VAL A 71 6.41 -5.89 -12.53
N TRP A 72 6.26 -6.21 -13.81
CA TRP A 72 5.39 -5.47 -14.71
C TRP A 72 3.93 -5.47 -14.25
N ARG A 73 3.40 -6.63 -13.85
CA ARG A 73 2.04 -6.74 -13.33
C ARG A 73 1.81 -5.81 -12.14
N GLN A 74 2.74 -5.77 -11.19
CA GLN A 74 2.62 -4.85 -10.05
C GLN A 74 2.68 -3.38 -10.47
N LEU A 75 3.59 -3.04 -11.39
CA LEU A 75 3.73 -1.69 -11.91
C LEU A 75 2.42 -1.18 -12.53
N TRP A 76 1.86 -1.89 -13.50
CA TRP A 76 0.71 -1.38 -14.25
C TRP A 76 -0.58 -1.40 -13.42
N THR A 77 -0.80 -2.44 -12.61
CA THR A 77 -2.02 -2.56 -11.79
C THR A 77 -2.12 -1.41 -10.79
N ARG A 78 -1.02 -1.02 -10.15
CA ARG A 78 -1.01 0.10 -9.20
C ARG A 78 -1.26 1.46 -9.83
N ILE A 79 -0.85 1.66 -11.09
CA ILE A 79 -1.27 2.84 -11.86
C ILE A 79 -2.79 2.86 -12.03
N ARG A 80 -3.43 1.71 -12.29
CA ARG A 80 -4.89 1.62 -12.44
C ARG A 80 -5.62 1.92 -11.13
N PHE A 81 -5.18 1.36 -10.01
CA PHE A 81 -5.78 1.60 -8.69
C PHE A 81 -5.77 3.07 -8.25
N ALA A 82 -4.80 3.88 -8.69
CA ALA A 82 -4.61 5.24 -8.18
C ALA A 82 -5.84 6.15 -8.39
N GLY A 83 -6.56 6.51 -7.32
CA GLY A 83 -7.71 7.41 -7.40
C GLY A 83 -8.97 6.80 -8.02
N ILE A 84 -9.07 5.46 -8.07
CA ILE A 84 -10.27 4.73 -8.49
C ILE A 84 -10.72 3.85 -7.33
N ARG A 85 -12.03 3.65 -7.17
CA ARG A 85 -12.57 2.73 -6.16
C ARG A 85 -12.02 1.33 -6.41
N SER A 86 -11.58 0.65 -5.36
CA SER A 86 -10.92 -0.66 -5.44
C SER A 86 -11.69 -1.64 -6.31
N GLN A 87 -13.00 -1.80 -6.10
CA GLN A 87 -13.84 -2.71 -6.90
C GLN A 87 -13.82 -2.42 -8.41
N ILE A 88 -13.87 -1.15 -8.80
CA ILE A 88 -13.88 -0.74 -10.20
C ILE A 88 -12.51 -1.05 -10.84
N ALA A 89 -11.42 -0.76 -10.12
CA ALA A 89 -10.07 -1.07 -10.57
C ALA A 89 -9.84 -2.60 -10.65
N THR A 90 -10.29 -3.37 -9.67
CA THR A 90 -10.21 -4.84 -9.67
C THR A 90 -10.93 -5.46 -10.86
N ASN A 91 -12.15 -5.00 -11.15
CA ASN A 91 -12.92 -5.48 -12.31
C ASN A 91 -12.19 -5.15 -13.63
N GLU A 92 -11.73 -3.91 -13.80
CA GLU A 92 -10.96 -3.52 -14.97
C GLU A 92 -9.71 -4.39 -15.13
N ILE A 93 -8.89 -4.51 -14.07
CA ILE A 93 -7.63 -5.28 -14.07
C ILE A 93 -7.89 -6.74 -14.47
N ARG A 94 -8.95 -7.35 -13.96
CA ARG A 94 -9.34 -8.72 -14.31
C ARG A 94 -9.65 -8.87 -15.80
N GLU A 95 -10.35 -7.89 -16.38
CA GLU A 95 -10.83 -7.98 -17.76
C GLU A 95 -9.77 -7.64 -18.81
N ILE A 96 -8.91 -6.67 -18.52
CA ILE A 96 -7.83 -6.26 -19.43
C ILE A 96 -6.50 -6.96 -19.15
N GLY A 97 -6.40 -7.70 -18.04
CA GLY A 97 -5.15 -8.26 -17.52
C GLY A 97 -4.40 -9.10 -18.54
N SER A 98 -5.06 -9.99 -19.28
CA SER A 98 -4.40 -10.83 -20.28
C SER A 98 -3.67 -10.03 -21.37
N TYR A 99 -4.17 -8.84 -21.72
CA TYR A 99 -3.50 -7.95 -22.66
C TYR A 99 -2.46 -7.07 -21.95
N PHE A 100 -2.79 -6.55 -20.77
CA PHE A 100 -1.95 -5.61 -20.04
C PHE A 100 -0.76 -6.28 -19.34
N ASP A 101 -0.80 -7.58 -19.05
CA ASP A 101 0.28 -8.34 -18.41
C ASP A 101 1.47 -8.57 -19.36
N ASN A 102 1.28 -8.46 -20.67
CA ASN A 102 2.39 -8.47 -21.63
C ASN A 102 2.79 -7.04 -21.97
N TYR A 103 3.84 -6.54 -21.33
CA TYR A 103 4.34 -5.19 -21.57
C TYR A 103 4.80 -4.94 -23.02
N GLN A 104 5.15 -6.00 -23.77
CA GLN A 104 5.58 -5.88 -25.17
C GLN A 104 4.44 -5.42 -26.09
N ASN A 105 3.19 -5.62 -25.67
CA ASN A 105 2.03 -5.12 -26.41
C ASN A 105 2.05 -3.59 -26.57
N PHE A 106 2.71 -2.85 -25.67
CA PHE A 106 2.76 -1.38 -25.67
C PHE A 106 3.92 -0.78 -26.48
N ILE A 107 4.73 -1.60 -27.14
CA ILE A 107 5.87 -1.14 -27.96
C ILE A 107 5.40 -0.67 -29.34
N SER A 108 4.27 -1.19 -29.82
CA SER A 108 3.70 -0.80 -31.11
C SER A 108 3.36 0.70 -31.16
N PRO A 109 3.56 1.36 -32.32
CA PRO A 109 3.04 2.70 -32.58
C PRO A 109 1.50 2.80 -32.47
N ASP A 110 0.79 1.67 -32.55
CA ASP A 110 -0.67 1.62 -32.32
C ASP A 110 -1.07 2.08 -30.90
N TRP A 111 -0.12 2.15 -29.97
CA TRP A 111 -0.27 2.70 -28.62
C TRP A 111 0.22 4.15 -28.47
N ASP A 112 0.75 4.78 -29.51
CA ASP A 112 1.18 6.19 -29.41
C ASP A 112 -0.03 7.08 -29.11
N LEU A 113 0.15 8.03 -28.19
CA LEU A 113 -0.89 8.99 -27.84
C LEU A 113 -0.32 10.34 -27.42
N GLU A 114 -0.99 11.37 -27.92
CA GLU A 114 -0.82 12.74 -27.50
C GLU A 114 -2.04 13.21 -26.73
N THR A 115 -1.81 13.90 -25.61
CA THR A 115 -2.86 14.27 -24.65
C THR A 115 -2.69 15.71 -24.21
N ARG A 116 -3.78 16.46 -24.12
CA ARG A 116 -3.86 17.74 -23.41
C ARG A 116 -4.73 17.55 -22.17
N GLY A 117 -4.11 17.27 -21.03
CA GLY A 117 -4.84 16.88 -19.81
C GLY A 117 -5.57 15.55 -19.99
N TYR A 118 -6.90 15.59 -19.93
CA TYR A 118 -7.79 14.44 -20.12
C TYR A 118 -8.36 14.34 -21.54
N THR A 119 -7.91 15.17 -22.48
CA THR A 119 -8.35 15.16 -23.88
C THR A 119 -7.31 14.48 -24.76
N LEU A 120 -7.76 13.57 -25.62
CA LEU A 120 -6.93 12.93 -26.65
C LEU A 120 -6.76 13.91 -27.81
N VAL A 121 -5.51 14.21 -28.17
CA VAL A 121 -5.17 15.04 -29.34
C VAL A 121 -4.97 14.14 -30.56
N SER A 122 -4.19 13.08 -30.39
CA SER A 122 -3.96 12.03 -31.37
C SER A 122 -3.74 10.69 -30.65
N GLY A 123 -4.09 9.59 -31.29
CA GLY A 123 -3.94 8.24 -30.75
C GLY A 123 -3.77 7.22 -31.86
N GLY A 124 -2.94 6.20 -31.61
CA GLY A 124 -2.85 5.03 -32.46
C GLY A 124 -4.12 4.18 -32.38
N ARG A 125 -4.25 3.21 -33.29
CA ARG A 125 -5.46 2.38 -33.42
C ARG A 125 -5.88 1.71 -32.10
N ILE A 126 -4.93 1.14 -31.37
CA ILE A 126 -5.25 0.40 -30.12
C ILE A 126 -5.64 1.36 -28.99
N VAL A 127 -5.17 2.61 -29.02
CA VAL A 127 -5.66 3.66 -28.10
C VAL A 127 -7.14 3.91 -28.32
N HIS A 128 -7.58 4.04 -29.57
CA HIS A 128 -8.99 4.19 -29.92
C HIS A 128 -9.79 2.95 -29.53
N ASP A 129 -9.31 1.73 -29.86
CA ASP A 129 -9.95 0.48 -29.47
C ASP A 129 -10.16 0.41 -27.93
N PHE A 130 -9.18 0.84 -27.14
CA PHE A 130 -9.26 0.85 -25.67
C PHE A 130 -10.31 1.84 -25.16
N LEU A 131 -10.37 3.04 -25.72
CA LEU A 131 -11.29 4.10 -25.29
C LEU A 131 -12.74 3.81 -25.70
N ASN A 132 -12.92 3.23 -26.89
CA ASN A 132 -14.22 2.91 -27.46
C ASN A 132 -14.71 1.50 -27.08
N ARG A 133 -13.87 0.67 -26.46
CA ARG A 133 -14.14 -0.75 -26.14
C ARG A 133 -14.42 -1.57 -27.39
N GLU A 134 -13.56 -1.44 -28.38
CA GLU A 134 -13.64 -2.15 -29.66
C GLU A 134 -12.57 -3.24 -29.73
N SER A 135 -12.64 -4.10 -30.75
CA SER A 135 -11.58 -5.07 -31.06
C SER A 135 -11.24 -5.96 -29.85
N VAL A 136 -9.97 -6.03 -29.45
CA VAL A 136 -9.48 -6.79 -28.28
C VAL A 136 -10.06 -6.33 -26.94
N PHE A 137 -10.73 -5.17 -26.91
CA PHE A 137 -11.41 -4.60 -25.75
C PHE A 137 -12.95 -4.68 -25.84
N ALA A 138 -13.50 -5.31 -26.88
CA ALA A 138 -14.94 -5.52 -27.02
C ALA A 138 -15.53 -6.25 -25.81
N GLY A 139 -16.60 -5.67 -25.25
CA GLY A 139 -17.29 -6.21 -24.07
C GLY A 139 -16.54 -6.08 -22.74
N LYS A 140 -15.40 -5.39 -22.70
CA LYS A 140 -14.59 -5.20 -21.49
C LYS A 140 -14.83 -3.82 -20.85
N GLN A 141 -14.77 -3.76 -19.54
CA GLN A 141 -14.74 -2.55 -18.74
C GLN A 141 -13.34 -1.93 -18.81
N THR A 142 -13.17 -1.00 -19.75
CA THR A 142 -12.02 -0.09 -19.78
C THR A 142 -12.37 1.24 -19.12
N ILE A 143 -11.40 1.83 -18.41
CA ILE A 143 -11.48 3.18 -17.86
C ILE A 143 -10.54 4.07 -18.66
N GLY A 144 -11.12 4.96 -19.47
CA GLY A 144 -10.42 5.89 -20.39
C GLY A 144 -9.66 7.04 -19.71
N ASN A 145 -8.94 6.77 -18.64
CA ASN A 145 -8.06 7.76 -18.01
C ASN A 145 -6.77 7.91 -18.82
N LEU A 146 -6.76 8.87 -19.75
CA LEU A 146 -5.65 9.13 -20.67
C LEU A 146 -4.30 9.39 -19.97
N PRO A 147 -4.20 10.21 -18.90
CA PRO A 147 -2.95 10.37 -18.18
C PRO A 147 -2.37 9.06 -17.64
N LYS A 148 -3.22 8.16 -17.12
CA LYS A 148 -2.78 6.83 -16.67
C LYS A 148 -2.36 5.96 -17.84
N LEU A 149 -3.12 5.97 -18.93
CA LEU A 149 -2.82 5.15 -20.10
C LEU A 149 -1.47 5.55 -20.71
N LYS A 150 -1.25 6.86 -20.93
CA LYS A 150 0.02 7.41 -21.40
C LYS A 150 1.18 7.00 -20.51
N ARG A 151 0.97 7.02 -19.19
CA ARG A 151 1.97 6.56 -18.22
C ARG A 151 2.27 5.07 -18.36
N THR A 152 1.25 4.22 -18.47
CA THR A 152 1.42 2.78 -18.68
C THR A 152 2.22 2.49 -19.96
N VAL A 153 1.88 3.12 -21.09
CA VAL A 153 2.61 2.97 -22.36
C VAL A 153 4.08 3.37 -22.22
N ASN A 154 4.35 4.57 -21.67
CA ASN A 154 5.72 5.06 -21.49
C ASN A 154 6.53 4.16 -20.56
N LEU A 155 5.92 3.66 -19.49
CA LEU A 155 6.56 2.77 -18.54
C LEU A 155 6.89 1.42 -19.17
N ALA A 156 5.95 0.83 -19.94
CA ALA A 156 6.15 -0.43 -20.63
C ALA A 156 7.35 -0.37 -21.59
N ARG A 157 7.49 0.75 -22.33
CA ARG A 157 8.60 0.98 -23.27
C ARG A 157 9.95 1.09 -22.55
N LYS A 158 10.00 1.83 -21.43
CA LYS A 158 11.21 1.91 -20.60
C LYS A 158 11.57 0.54 -20.01
N PHE A 159 10.56 -0.20 -19.53
CA PHE A 159 10.75 -1.52 -18.95
C PHE A 159 11.28 -2.50 -19.98
N GLU A 160 10.67 -2.59 -21.16
CA GLU A 160 11.17 -3.45 -22.24
C GLU A 160 12.59 -3.07 -22.68
N GLY A 161 12.90 -1.77 -22.78
CA GLY A 161 14.25 -1.32 -23.09
C GLY A 161 15.27 -1.84 -22.07
N ALA A 162 14.93 -1.81 -20.78
CA ALA A 162 15.75 -2.36 -19.71
C ALA A 162 15.93 -3.88 -19.81
N ILE A 163 14.83 -4.63 -19.96
CA ILE A 163 14.88 -6.10 -20.07
C ILE A 163 15.68 -6.53 -21.29
N ARG A 164 15.47 -5.89 -22.45
CA ARG A 164 16.21 -6.18 -23.69
C ARG A 164 17.71 -5.88 -23.55
N SER A 165 18.08 -4.91 -22.71
CA SER A 165 19.48 -4.59 -22.42
C SER A 165 20.11 -5.57 -21.41
N GLY A 166 19.40 -6.61 -20.99
CA GLY A 166 19.87 -7.60 -20.02
C GLY A 166 19.76 -7.16 -18.56
N GLN A 167 19.09 -6.04 -18.28
CA GLN A 167 18.87 -5.61 -16.90
C GLN A 167 17.90 -6.56 -16.19
N ALA A 168 18.23 -6.96 -14.95
CA ALA A 168 17.30 -7.75 -14.15
C ALA A 168 16.01 -6.94 -13.86
N PRO A 169 14.82 -7.56 -13.91
CA PRO A 169 13.55 -6.86 -13.71
C PRO A 169 13.46 -6.05 -12.41
N ILE A 170 14.00 -6.59 -11.31
CA ILE A 170 14.00 -5.89 -10.03
C ILE A 170 14.97 -4.69 -10.03
N ASP A 171 16.07 -4.76 -10.77
CA ASP A 171 17.04 -3.66 -10.88
C ASP A 171 16.47 -2.49 -11.67
N PHE A 172 15.48 -2.71 -12.55
CA PHE A 172 14.74 -1.61 -13.15
C PHE A 172 14.16 -0.70 -12.06
N ILE A 173 13.60 -1.30 -11.00
CA ILE A 173 13.03 -0.63 -9.83
C ILE A 173 14.12 -0.08 -8.91
N LEU A 174 15.05 -0.94 -8.48
CA LEU A 174 16.02 -0.61 -7.44
C LEU A 174 17.13 0.30 -7.93
N GLY A 175 17.52 0.23 -9.20
CA GLY A 175 18.61 1.04 -9.75
C GLY A 175 19.96 0.83 -9.04
N GLY A 176 20.19 -0.36 -8.47
CA GLY A 176 21.39 -0.67 -7.69
C GLY A 176 21.33 -0.25 -6.21
N TYR A 177 20.26 0.40 -5.75
CA TYR A 177 20.08 0.72 -4.34
C TYR A 177 19.69 -0.53 -3.53
N ARG A 178 20.11 -0.55 -2.26
CA ARG A 178 19.66 -1.57 -1.32
C ARG A 178 18.21 -1.32 -0.89
N PRO A 179 17.42 -2.35 -0.54
CA PRO A 179 16.02 -2.20 -0.11
C PRO A 179 15.79 -1.14 0.98
N GLU A 180 16.74 -0.94 1.89
CA GLU A 180 16.64 0.01 3.00
C GLU A 180 16.76 1.48 2.57
N GLN A 181 17.29 1.73 1.37
CA GLN A 181 17.43 3.05 0.73
C GLN A 181 16.12 3.47 0.05
N VAL A 182 15.05 3.46 0.84
CA VAL A 182 13.67 3.61 0.37
C VAL A 182 13.44 4.95 -0.33
N TRP A 183 14.10 6.02 0.11
CA TRP A 183 13.87 7.37 -0.44
C TRP A 183 14.56 7.58 -1.78
N GLU A 184 15.69 6.92 -1.99
CA GLU A 184 16.44 6.88 -3.25
C GLU A 184 15.66 6.07 -4.29
N ILE A 185 15.15 4.89 -3.90
CA ILE A 185 14.27 4.06 -4.75
C ILE A 185 12.99 4.83 -5.09
N HIS A 186 12.37 5.48 -4.10
CA HIS A 186 11.18 6.32 -4.31
C HIS A 186 11.46 7.46 -5.28
N HIS A 187 12.56 8.19 -5.09
CA HIS A 187 12.96 9.28 -5.99
C HIS A 187 13.14 8.77 -7.43
N ARG A 188 13.84 7.65 -7.61
CA ARG A 188 14.06 7.00 -8.89
C ARG A 188 12.75 6.62 -9.58
N LEU A 189 11.82 5.99 -8.86
CA LEU A 189 10.52 5.61 -9.42
C LEU A 189 9.79 6.84 -9.99
N ILE A 190 9.86 7.97 -9.29
CA ILE A 190 9.16 9.20 -9.69
C ILE A 190 9.89 9.94 -10.81
N LYS A 191 11.21 10.12 -10.70
CA LYS A 191 12.00 11.00 -11.58
C LYS A 191 12.59 10.28 -12.78
N ASP A 192 13.24 9.14 -12.57
CA ASP A 192 13.98 8.44 -13.62
C ASP A 192 13.04 7.57 -14.45
N ILE A 193 12.22 6.76 -13.76
CA ILE A 193 11.32 5.81 -14.37
C ILE A 193 10.05 6.52 -14.87
N GLY A 194 9.58 7.56 -14.15
CA GLY A 194 8.35 8.27 -14.48
C GLY A 194 7.09 7.50 -14.07
N TYR A 195 7.18 6.71 -13.00
CA TYR A 195 6.14 5.82 -12.50
C TYR A 195 4.88 6.54 -11.98
N GLY A 196 4.96 7.82 -11.66
CA GLY A 196 3.77 8.66 -11.40
C GLY A 196 3.71 9.26 -10.00
N GLY A 197 2.55 9.17 -9.34
CA GLY A 197 2.26 9.89 -8.09
C GLY A 197 3.05 9.38 -6.89
N LEU A 198 3.41 10.30 -5.97
CA LEU A 198 4.24 10.00 -4.79
C LEU A 198 3.70 8.82 -3.97
N LEU A 199 2.39 8.83 -3.67
CA LEU A 199 1.74 7.77 -2.90
C LEU A 199 1.58 6.47 -3.68
N THR A 200 1.39 6.53 -5.00
CA THR A 200 1.31 5.34 -5.85
C THR A 200 2.64 4.59 -5.85
N ALA A 201 3.77 5.30 -5.89
CA ALA A 201 5.09 4.69 -5.78
C ALA A 201 5.30 4.03 -4.40
N LEU A 202 4.93 4.68 -3.30
CA LEU A 202 5.04 4.09 -1.96
C LEU A 202 4.16 2.84 -1.80
N HIS A 203 2.95 2.87 -2.35
CA HIS A 203 2.06 1.70 -2.36
C HIS A 203 2.69 0.53 -3.13
N PHE A 204 3.19 0.80 -4.35
CA PHE A 204 3.91 -0.21 -5.13
C PHE A 204 5.11 -0.78 -4.36
N MET A 205 5.94 0.08 -3.76
CA MET A 205 7.12 -0.33 -2.98
C MET A 205 6.72 -1.27 -1.83
N MET A 206 5.68 -0.92 -1.07
CA MET A 206 5.14 -1.76 0.00
C MET A 206 4.69 -3.13 -0.51
N ASP A 207 4.00 -3.21 -1.66
CA ASP A 207 3.48 -4.47 -2.19
C ASP A 207 4.52 -5.41 -2.79
N ILE A 208 5.68 -4.88 -3.19
CA ILE A 208 6.80 -5.71 -3.62
C ILE A 208 7.71 -6.12 -2.45
N GLY A 209 7.42 -5.65 -1.23
CA GLY A 209 8.17 -6.02 -0.02
C GLY A 209 9.33 -5.08 0.34
N LEU A 210 9.38 -3.86 -0.19
CA LEU A 210 10.32 -2.86 0.32
C LEU A 210 9.91 -2.41 1.73
N PRO A 211 10.86 -1.98 2.58
CA PRO A 211 10.60 -1.61 3.97
C PRO A 211 9.95 -0.23 4.09
N VAL A 212 8.76 -0.09 3.51
CA VAL A 212 7.87 1.06 3.63
C VAL A 212 6.43 0.60 3.90
N ILE A 213 5.64 1.45 4.56
CA ILE A 213 4.19 1.33 4.59
C ILE A 213 3.58 2.35 3.65
N LYS A 214 2.34 2.12 3.20
CA LYS A 214 1.62 3.14 2.45
C LYS A 214 1.08 4.15 3.47
N PRO A 215 1.52 5.41 3.40
CA PRO A 215 1.00 6.44 4.27
C PRO A 215 -0.43 6.74 3.83
N ASP A 216 -1.40 6.24 4.57
CA ASP A 216 -2.79 6.60 4.38
C ASP A 216 -3.29 7.48 5.52
N ILE A 217 -4.48 8.02 5.29
CA ILE A 217 -5.10 8.94 6.23
C ILE A 217 -5.46 8.24 7.55
N VAL A 218 -5.81 6.96 7.54
CA VAL A 218 -6.19 6.20 8.75
C VAL A 218 -4.97 5.99 9.64
N VAL A 219 -3.87 5.47 9.07
CA VAL A 219 -2.60 5.27 9.77
C VAL A 219 -2.11 6.60 10.36
N THR A 220 -2.09 7.66 9.55
CA THR A 220 -1.59 8.97 9.99
C THR A 220 -2.45 9.53 11.13
N LYS A 221 -3.78 9.45 11.02
CA LYS A 221 -4.70 9.90 12.08
C LYS A 221 -4.49 9.15 13.38
N LEU A 222 -4.39 7.82 13.33
CA LEU A 222 -4.18 7.00 14.53
C LEU A 222 -2.87 7.36 15.23
N MET A 223 -1.78 7.48 14.47
CA MET A 223 -0.48 7.88 15.03
C MET A 223 -0.49 9.29 15.63
N VAL A 224 -1.22 10.24 15.03
CA VAL A 224 -1.40 11.59 15.61
C VAL A 224 -2.28 11.53 16.85
N HIS A 225 -3.38 10.79 16.80
CA HIS A 225 -4.33 10.66 17.90
C HIS A 225 -3.69 10.06 19.16
N TRP A 226 -2.81 9.06 18.99
CA TRP A 226 -2.06 8.47 20.11
C TRP A 226 -0.81 9.27 20.50
N GLY A 227 -0.55 10.41 19.86
CA GLY A 227 0.64 11.22 20.13
C GLY A 227 1.96 10.57 19.70
N TRP A 228 1.93 9.50 18.91
CA TRP A 228 3.13 8.74 18.54
C TRP A 228 4.10 9.61 17.73
N LEU A 229 3.58 10.37 16.75
CA LEU A 229 4.42 11.23 15.90
C LEU A 229 5.00 12.41 16.70
N GLN A 230 4.17 13.07 17.49
CA GLN A 230 4.55 14.23 18.32
C GLN A 230 5.60 13.84 19.35
N SER A 231 5.40 12.69 19.99
CA SER A 231 6.33 12.18 20.99
C SER A 231 7.68 11.75 20.41
N ARG A 232 7.76 11.50 19.10
CA ARG A 232 8.97 11.04 18.41
C ARG A 232 9.71 12.17 17.68
N PHE A 233 8.98 13.10 17.08
CA PHE A 233 9.50 14.14 16.20
C PHE A 233 9.17 15.52 16.74
N ALA A 234 10.19 16.23 17.23
CA ALA A 234 10.04 17.56 17.84
C ALA A 234 9.45 18.63 16.90
N ASP A 235 9.45 18.38 15.59
CA ASP A 235 8.87 19.29 14.60
C ASP A 235 7.46 18.91 14.13
N VAL A 236 6.82 17.96 14.81
CA VAL A 236 5.39 17.67 14.72
C VAL A 236 4.70 18.28 15.95
N PRO A 237 3.79 19.25 15.78
CA PRO A 237 3.15 19.94 16.91
C PRO A 237 2.28 19.01 17.77
N ASP A 238 2.29 19.24 19.09
CA ASP A 238 1.51 18.47 20.07
C ASP A 238 0.00 18.58 19.89
N ASP A 239 -0.47 19.70 19.31
CA ASP A 239 -1.88 19.99 19.09
C ASP A 239 -2.31 19.84 17.63
N LEU A 240 -1.63 18.97 16.88
CA LEU A 240 -2.01 18.59 15.53
C LEU A 240 -3.38 17.89 15.52
N SER A 241 -4.34 18.44 14.77
CA SER A 241 -5.70 17.91 14.67
C SER A 241 -5.91 17.02 13.45
N GLU A 242 -7.04 16.27 13.42
CA GLU A 242 -7.46 15.55 12.20
C GLU A 242 -7.61 16.50 10.99
N ALA A 243 -8.13 17.71 11.21
CA ALA A 243 -8.31 18.69 10.14
C ALA A 243 -6.96 19.08 9.52
N ASP A 244 -5.89 19.18 10.32
CA ASP A 244 -4.54 19.47 9.81
C ASP A 244 -4.00 18.34 8.94
N ILE A 245 -4.30 17.08 9.30
CA ILE A 245 -3.93 15.90 8.51
C ILE A 245 -4.64 15.88 7.14
N ARG A 246 -5.84 16.46 7.06
CA ARG A 246 -6.60 16.67 5.81
C ARG A 246 -6.14 17.92 5.03
N GLY A 247 -5.39 18.80 5.69
CA GLY A 247 -4.97 20.09 5.14
C GLY A 247 -6.02 21.20 5.27
N GLU A 248 -7.03 20.98 6.12
CA GLU A 248 -8.18 21.85 6.38
C GLU A 248 -8.04 22.58 7.72
N GLY A 249 -7.05 22.22 8.54
CA GLY A 249 -6.78 22.82 9.84
C GLY A 249 -5.89 24.06 9.80
N ARG A 250 -5.52 24.53 10.99
CA ARG A 250 -4.75 25.78 11.21
C ARG A 250 -3.36 25.76 10.59
N TYR A 251 -2.79 24.59 10.34
CA TYR A 251 -1.48 24.44 9.72
C TYR A 251 -1.53 24.29 8.18
N GLY A 252 -2.73 24.39 7.60
CA GLY A 252 -2.96 24.24 6.17
C GLY A 252 -2.36 22.94 5.62
N GLY A 253 -1.78 23.01 4.43
CA GLY A 253 -1.26 21.82 3.74
C GLY A 253 0.06 21.25 4.28
N ARG A 254 0.69 21.82 5.32
CA ARG A 254 2.03 21.41 5.79
C ARG A 254 2.05 19.98 6.34
N TYR A 255 1.06 19.65 7.17
CA TYR A 255 0.94 18.35 7.82
C TYR A 255 -0.11 17.45 7.17
N ARG A 256 -0.45 17.72 5.90
CA ARG A 256 -1.36 16.85 5.16
C ARG A 256 -0.72 15.47 4.93
N TYR A 257 -1.45 14.39 5.16
CA TYR A 257 -0.90 13.02 5.19
C TYR A 257 -0.17 12.61 3.90
N ASP A 258 -0.59 13.15 2.76
CA ASP A 258 -0.04 12.84 1.44
C ASP A 258 1.23 13.66 1.09
N LYS A 259 1.71 14.51 2.01
CA LYS A 259 2.90 15.34 1.80
C LYS A 259 4.18 14.67 2.29
N PRO A 260 5.33 14.91 1.62
CA PRO A 260 6.61 14.33 2.00
C PRO A 260 7.00 14.53 3.45
N PHE A 261 6.66 15.68 4.03
CA PHE A 261 6.94 15.95 5.44
C PHE A 261 6.29 14.89 6.35
N MET A 262 5.00 14.59 6.14
CA MET A 262 4.25 13.69 7.00
C MET A 262 4.49 12.23 6.68
N TYR A 263 4.37 11.83 5.42
CA TYR A 263 4.49 10.41 5.12
C TYR A 263 5.86 9.84 5.44
N ARG A 264 6.93 10.65 5.34
CA ARG A 264 8.28 10.21 5.72
C ARG A 264 8.33 9.87 7.20
N ARG A 265 7.82 10.74 8.06
CA ARG A 265 7.74 10.52 9.51
C ARG A 265 6.91 9.30 9.88
N VAL A 266 5.76 9.12 9.24
CA VAL A 266 4.90 7.94 9.44
C VAL A 266 5.65 6.65 9.07
N ILE A 267 6.31 6.63 7.90
CA ILE A 267 7.07 5.46 7.44
C ILE A 267 8.29 5.21 8.33
N ASP A 268 9.07 6.24 8.64
CA ASP A 268 10.28 6.11 9.45
C ASP A 268 9.94 5.64 10.86
N LEU A 269 8.89 6.20 11.48
CA LEU A 269 8.44 5.74 12.79
C LEU A 269 7.91 4.30 12.76
N ALA A 270 7.15 3.91 11.73
CA ALA A 270 6.69 2.52 11.58
C ALA A 270 7.87 1.55 11.51
N ARG A 271 8.92 1.89 10.75
CA ARG A 271 10.15 1.10 10.67
C ARG A 271 10.86 1.00 12.01
N GLU A 272 10.96 2.11 12.75
CA GLU A 272 11.58 2.13 14.07
C GLU A 272 10.80 1.29 15.09
N ILE A 273 9.47 1.39 15.10
CA ILE A 273 8.60 0.58 15.97
C ILE A 273 8.79 -0.92 15.67
N VAL A 274 8.69 -1.30 14.40
CA VAL A 274 8.80 -2.71 13.99
C VAL A 274 10.19 -3.27 14.31
N ALA A 275 11.25 -2.47 14.15
CA ALA A 275 12.61 -2.88 14.50
C ALA A 275 12.82 -3.14 16.01
N ARG A 276 11.90 -2.70 16.87
CA ARG A 276 11.95 -2.96 18.32
C ARG A 276 11.19 -4.20 18.76
N VAL A 277 10.40 -4.84 17.89
CA VAL A 277 9.64 -6.03 18.26
C VAL A 277 10.25 -7.28 17.64
N SER A 278 10.52 -8.30 18.46
CA SER A 278 11.00 -9.58 17.96
C SER A 278 9.85 -10.43 17.39
N PRO A 279 10.08 -11.24 16.34
CA PRO A 279 9.07 -12.15 15.80
C PRO A 279 8.52 -13.14 16.84
N GLU A 280 9.36 -13.60 17.76
CA GLU A 280 8.99 -14.52 18.84
C GLU A 280 7.99 -13.86 19.79
N THR A 281 8.23 -12.59 20.13
CA THR A 281 7.34 -11.78 20.96
C THR A 281 5.98 -11.59 20.26
N LEU A 282 5.99 -11.20 18.98
CA LEU A 282 4.77 -11.05 18.18
C LEU A 282 3.99 -12.36 18.06
N LYS A 283 4.69 -13.49 17.91
CA LYS A 283 4.09 -14.81 17.84
C LYS A 283 3.50 -15.23 19.18
N ALA A 284 4.15 -14.93 20.30
CA ALA A 284 3.63 -15.20 21.64
C ALA A 284 2.33 -14.43 21.92
N ASP A 285 2.19 -13.23 21.36
CA ASP A 285 1.03 -12.37 21.60
C ASP A 285 -0.30 -12.92 21.05
N ILE A 286 -0.31 -13.50 19.84
CA ILE A 286 -1.54 -13.95 19.15
C ILE A 286 -1.43 -15.34 18.51
N GLY A 287 -0.33 -16.07 18.78
CA GLY A 287 -0.07 -17.42 18.26
C GLY A 287 0.55 -17.48 16.86
N TRP A 288 0.78 -16.35 16.19
CA TRP A 288 1.38 -16.29 14.85
C TRP A 288 2.03 -14.92 14.55
N VAL A 289 2.89 -14.94 13.54
CA VAL A 289 3.58 -13.76 12.97
C VAL A 289 3.77 -14.01 11.47
N THR A 290 3.87 -12.97 10.67
CA THR A 290 4.11 -13.07 9.22
C THR A 290 5.59 -12.96 8.85
N SER A 291 5.89 -13.20 7.56
CA SER A 291 7.21 -13.05 6.96
C SER A 291 7.62 -11.58 6.73
N ASN A 292 6.67 -10.63 6.78
CA ASN A 292 6.91 -9.21 6.53
C ASN A 292 6.30 -8.36 7.67
N PRO A 293 7.07 -8.06 8.73
CA PRO A 293 6.54 -7.43 9.94
C PRO A 293 6.12 -5.98 9.72
N LEU A 294 6.68 -5.28 8.71
CA LEU A 294 6.26 -3.91 8.40
C LEU A 294 4.95 -3.88 7.61
N ARG A 295 4.72 -4.83 6.70
CA ARG A 295 3.43 -5.01 6.05
C ARG A 295 2.36 -5.46 7.04
N GLU A 296 2.72 -6.30 7.99
CA GLU A 296 1.86 -6.67 9.11
C GLU A 296 1.48 -5.44 9.96
N PHE A 297 2.45 -4.60 10.31
CA PHE A 297 2.21 -3.34 11.02
C PHE A 297 1.17 -2.47 10.31
N ASP A 298 1.35 -2.22 9.02
CA ASP A 298 0.40 -1.49 8.18
C ASP A 298 -1.00 -2.08 8.26
N LEU A 299 -1.13 -3.39 8.02
CA LEU A 299 -2.42 -4.07 8.05
C LEU A 299 -3.11 -3.95 9.42
N PHE A 300 -2.41 -4.22 10.52
CA PHE A 300 -3.01 -4.15 11.84
C PHE A 300 -3.45 -2.73 12.22
N ILE A 301 -2.64 -1.71 11.94
CA ILE A 301 -3.02 -0.31 12.20
C ILE A 301 -4.27 0.06 11.41
N VAL A 302 -4.33 -0.30 10.11
CA VAL A 302 -5.51 -0.01 9.29
C VAL A 302 -6.73 -0.79 9.82
N LYS A 303 -6.60 -2.08 10.18
CA LYS A 303 -7.68 -2.93 10.74
C LYS A 303 -8.21 -2.40 12.07
N PHE A 304 -7.38 -1.70 12.85
CA PHE A 304 -7.83 -1.03 14.06
C PHE A 304 -8.76 0.16 13.78
N GLY A 305 -8.43 0.98 12.77
CA GLY A 305 -9.15 2.22 12.46
C GLY A 305 -10.21 2.15 11.37
N GLN A 306 -10.44 0.97 10.77
CA GLN A 306 -11.37 0.82 9.65
C GLN A 306 -12.70 0.19 10.06
N GLN A 307 -13.70 0.40 9.20
CA GLN A 307 -15.04 -0.17 9.35
C GLN A 307 -15.03 -1.69 9.16
N PRO A 308 -16.09 -2.41 9.60
CA PRO A 308 -16.18 -3.85 9.46
C PRO A 308 -15.95 -4.33 8.03
N GLU A 309 -15.19 -5.42 7.90
CA GLU A 309 -14.72 -5.97 6.64
C GLU A 309 -14.74 -7.49 6.72
N LYS A 310 -15.89 -8.07 6.33
CA LYS A 310 -16.20 -9.49 6.49
C LYS A 310 -15.17 -10.42 5.83
N GLU A 311 -14.57 -10.01 4.72
CA GLU A 311 -13.52 -10.77 4.01
C GLU A 311 -12.22 -10.94 4.82
N PHE A 312 -12.00 -10.09 5.83
CA PHE A 312 -10.94 -10.25 6.83
C PHE A 312 -11.43 -10.82 8.16
N GLY A 313 -12.72 -11.18 8.27
CA GLY A 313 -13.34 -11.54 9.55
C GLY A 313 -13.45 -10.36 10.53
N ILE A 314 -13.35 -9.11 10.06
CA ILE A 314 -13.52 -7.93 10.93
C ILE A 314 -15.00 -7.57 11.01
N GLU A 315 -15.56 -7.57 12.21
CA GLU A 315 -16.98 -7.28 12.46
C GLU A 315 -17.20 -6.03 13.32
N ARG A 316 -16.15 -5.50 13.95
CA ARG A 316 -16.25 -4.31 14.81
C ARG A 316 -15.19 -3.27 14.45
N THR A 317 -15.59 -2.01 14.53
CA THR A 317 -14.68 -0.86 14.50
C THR A 317 -14.12 -0.63 15.90
N LEU A 318 -12.79 -0.62 16.05
CA LEU A 318 -12.16 -0.35 17.35
C LEU A 318 -11.89 1.13 17.59
N PHE A 319 -11.76 1.91 16.52
CA PHE A 319 -11.57 3.34 16.59
C PHE A 319 -12.46 4.08 15.60
N ASP A 320 -13.32 4.95 16.12
CA ASP A 320 -14.04 5.93 15.31
C ASP A 320 -13.51 7.33 15.61
N ALA A 321 -13.03 8.00 14.56
CA ALA A 321 -12.47 9.35 14.64
C ALA A 321 -13.54 10.42 14.86
N SER A 322 -14.83 10.09 14.74
CA SER A 322 -15.96 10.98 15.05
C SER A 322 -16.05 11.37 16.54
N GLY A 323 -15.35 10.63 17.42
CA GLY A 323 -15.47 10.81 18.88
C GLY A 323 -16.70 10.16 19.49
N GLU A 324 -17.62 9.61 18.67
CA GLU A 324 -18.68 8.72 19.15
C GLU A 324 -18.06 7.35 19.39
N ARG A 325 -17.76 7.03 20.65
CA ARG A 325 -17.24 5.73 21.04
C ARG A 325 -18.14 4.62 20.46
N PRO A 326 -17.62 3.70 19.63
CA PRO A 326 -18.23 2.38 19.53
C PRO A 326 -18.22 1.80 20.95
N GLN A 327 -19.32 1.18 21.39
CA GLN A 327 -19.59 0.75 22.77
C GLN A 327 -18.60 -0.27 23.40
N CYS A 328 -17.41 -0.47 22.84
CA CYS A 328 -16.36 -1.28 23.45
C CYS A 328 -15.58 -0.42 24.47
N GLN A 329 -15.81 -0.67 25.75
CA GLN A 329 -15.33 0.07 26.91
C GLN A 329 -13.82 -0.04 27.22
N ASN A 330 -12.95 -0.28 26.24
CA ASN A 330 -11.53 -0.44 26.50
C ASN A 330 -10.74 0.62 25.73
N ARG A 331 -10.29 1.66 26.45
CA ARG A 331 -9.00 2.28 26.11
C ARG A 331 -7.99 1.12 25.95
N PRO A 332 -7.05 1.13 24.99
CA PRO A 332 -5.81 0.39 25.21
C PRO A 332 -5.36 0.81 26.62
N PRO A 333 -5.11 -0.15 27.54
CA PRO A 333 -4.89 0.16 28.95
C PRO A 333 -3.97 1.36 29.01
N ASP A 334 -4.35 2.37 29.81
CA ASP A 334 -3.39 3.39 30.22
C ASP A 334 -2.19 2.58 30.71
N VAL A 335 -1.15 2.50 29.87
CA VAL A 335 0.15 1.97 30.27
C VAL A 335 0.53 2.98 31.32
N ASN A 336 0.33 2.64 32.60
CA ASN A 336 0.46 3.56 33.72
C ASN A 336 1.69 4.44 33.50
N LEU A 337 1.43 5.71 33.23
CA LEU A 337 2.44 6.75 33.02
C LEU A 337 2.80 7.34 34.38
N ASP A 338 3.31 6.47 35.26
CA ASP A 338 4.08 6.88 36.44
C ASP A 338 5.58 6.69 36.16
#